data_AF-I5BU50-F1
#
_entry.id   AF-I5BU50-F1
#
_cell.length_a   1.000
_cell.length_b   1.000
_cell.length_c   1.000
_cell.angle_alpha   90.00
_cell.angle_beta   90.00
_cell.angle_gamma   90.00
#
_symmetry.space_group_name_H-M   'P 1'
#
loop_
_entity.id
_entity.type
_entity.pdbx_description
1 polymer ?
#
loop_
_entity_poly.entity_id
_entity_poly.type
_entity_poly.pdbx_seq_one_letter_code
_entity_poly.pdbx_strand_id
1 'polypeptide(L)'
;MSERLIGLTIVSIGTSLPELVTGIVAVRKKQADIAIGNIVGSNIFNGFLVLGISATIRPIPVTALTDVYVHLLAAALLFVLIFRGAGRQIDRVEGGFLLFLYGLYMTSLLLGIG
;
A
#
# COMPACT_ATOMS: atom_id res chain seq x y z
N MET A 1 11.73 -21.52 1.34
CA MET A 1 10.62 -20.84 2.03
C MET A 1 11.05 -19.61 2.85
N SER A 2 12.30 -19.53 3.36
CA SER A 2 12.71 -18.41 4.23
C SER A 2 12.87 -17.06 3.51
N GLU A 3 13.55 -16.99 2.36
CA GLU A 3 13.90 -15.69 1.74
C GLU A 3 12.69 -14.91 1.21
N ARG A 4 11.74 -15.58 0.53
CA ARG A 4 10.51 -14.93 0.05
C ARG A 4 9.66 -14.41 1.20
N LEU A 5 9.51 -15.19 2.28
CA LEU A 5 8.74 -14.77 3.44
C LEU A 5 9.40 -13.58 4.13
N ILE A 6 10.72 -13.62 4.36
CA ILE A 6 11.48 -12.52 4.96
C ILE A 6 11.39 -11.24 4.11
N GLY A 7 11.53 -11.35 2.78
CA GLY A 7 11.39 -10.22 1.87
C GLY A 7 9.96 -9.65 1.83
N LEU A 8 8.95 -10.51 1.80
CA LEU A 8 7.54 -10.11 1.71
C LEU A 8 6.94 -9.63 3.04
N THR A 9 7.53 -9.96 4.19
CA THR A 9 7.00 -9.55 5.50
C THR A 9 7.95 -8.61 6.24
N ILE A 10 9.17 -9.04 6.56
CA ILE A 10 10.05 -8.25 7.42
C ILE A 10 10.55 -7.01 6.68
N VAL A 11 11.04 -7.17 5.45
CA VAL A 11 11.61 -6.07 4.68
C VAL A 11 10.52 -5.09 4.25
N SER A 12 9.41 -5.59 3.70
CA SER A 12 8.27 -4.78 3.26
C SER A 12 7.61 -4.00 4.41
N ILE A 13 7.38 -4.64 5.57
CA ILE A 13 6.84 -3.96 6.75
C ILE A 13 7.87 -2.94 7.25
N GLY A 14 9.16 -3.31 7.27
CA GLY A 14 10.26 -2.43 7.66
C GLY A 14 10.30 -1.13 6.87
N THR A 15 10.11 -1.19 5.55
CA THR A 15 10.13 0.00 4.68
C THR A 15 8.91 0.90 4.87
N SER A 16 7.74 0.32 5.20
CA SER A 16 6.50 1.10 5.37
C SER A 16 6.16 1.47 6.81
N LEU A 17 6.91 0.97 7.79
CA LEU A 17 6.77 1.34 9.20
C LEU A 17 6.93 2.86 9.44
N PRO A 18 7.97 3.54 8.89
CA PRO A 18 8.09 4.99 9.03
C PRO A 18 6.86 5.73 8.51
N GLU A 19 6.32 5.30 7.37
CA GLU A 19 5.17 5.91 6.70
C GLU A 19 3.89 5.71 7.51
N LEU A 20 3.73 4.54 8.14
CA LEU A 20 2.65 4.26 9.06
C LEU A 20 2.73 5.16 10.31
N VAL A 21 3.92 5.31 10.89
CA VAL A 21 4.15 6.15 12.07
C VAL A 21 3.88 7.62 11.75
N THR A 22 4.40 8.15 10.65
CA THR A 22 4.16 9.55 10.25
C THR A 22 2.67 9.80 9.98
N GLY A 23 1.98 8.86 9.32
CA GLY A 23 0.54 8.91 9.11
C GLY A 23 -0.26 8.96 10.42
N ILE A 24 0.03 8.06 11.36
CA ILE A 24 -0.63 8.02 12.67
C ILE A 24 -0.40 9.33 13.44
N VAL A 25 0.83 9.84 13.45
CA VAL A 25 1.16 11.11 14.14
C VAL A 25 0.39 12.28 13.52
N ALA A 26 0.30 12.35 12.19
CA ALA A 26 -0.45 13.40 11.49
C ALA A 26 -1.95 13.36 11.83
N VAL A 27 -2.57 12.18 11.82
CA VAL A 27 -3.98 12.01 12.21
C VAL A 27 -4.20 12.41 13.68
N ARG A 28 -3.30 12.03 14.59
CA ARG A 28 -3.40 12.43 16.02
C ARG A 28 -3.27 13.94 16.22
N LYS A 29 -2.59 14.64 15.32
CA LYS A 29 -2.51 16.11 15.29
C LYS A 29 -3.69 16.77 14.55
N LYS A 30 -4.72 16.02 14.17
CA LYS A 30 -5.87 16.48 13.36
C LYS A 30 -5.46 17.01 11.97
N GLN A 31 -4.34 16.53 11.43
CA GLN A 31 -3.83 16.89 10.11
C GLN A 31 -4.04 15.73 9.12
N ALA A 32 -5.30 15.39 8.84
CA ALA A 32 -5.66 14.26 7.98
C ALA A 32 -5.13 14.41 6.55
N ASP A 33 -5.10 15.64 6.01
CA ASP A 33 -4.56 15.91 4.68
C ASP A 33 -3.08 15.53 4.55
N ILE A 34 -2.29 15.71 5.62
CA ILE A 34 -0.88 15.33 5.65
C ILE A 34 -0.74 13.81 5.64
N ALA A 35 -1.59 13.10 6.40
CA ALA A 35 -1.58 11.64 6.40
C ALA A 35 -1.94 11.06 5.01
N ILE A 36 -2.93 11.65 4.34
CA ILE A 36 -3.31 11.26 2.97
C ILE A 36 -2.19 11.58 1.98
N GLY A 37 -1.60 12.77 2.06
CA GLY A 37 -0.47 13.18 1.23
C GLY A 37 0.73 12.23 1.37
N ASN A 38 1.02 11.78 2.59
CA ASN A 38 2.05 10.79 2.86
C ASN A 38 1.75 9.43 2.19
N ILE A 39 0.54 8.89 2.36
CA ILE A 39 0.16 7.60 1.77
C ILE A 39 0.19 7.65 0.23
N VAL A 40 -0.42 8.68 -0.36
CA VAL A 40 -0.48 8.82 -1.83
C VAL A 40 0.92 9.09 -2.40
N GLY A 41 1.68 9.98 -1.76
CA GLY A 41 3.04 10.33 -2.17
C GLY A 41 3.99 9.14 -2.12
N SER A 42 3.97 8.36 -1.03
CA SER A 42 4.80 7.16 -0.87
C SER A 42 4.50 6.10 -1.93
N ASN A 43 3.23 5.83 -2.24
CA ASN A 43 2.88 4.86 -3.28
C ASN A 43 3.34 5.30 -4.68
N ILE A 44 3.21 6.59 -5.00
CA ILE A 44 3.73 7.16 -6.27
C ILE A 44 5.26 7.04 -6.30
N PHE A 45 5.94 7.44 -5.24
CA PHE A 45 7.40 7.39 -5.16
C PHE A 45 7.93 5.95 -5.29
N ASN A 46 7.33 5.00 -4.56
CA ASN A 46 7.74 3.60 -4.60
C ASN A 46 7.45 2.95 -5.97
N GLY A 47 6.29 3.25 -6.57
CA GLY A 47 5.90 2.72 -7.87
C GLY A 47 6.72 3.27 -9.04
N PHE A 48 6.90 4.59 -9.11
CA PHE A 48 7.59 5.22 -10.24
C PHE A 48 9.09 5.31 -10.05
N LEU A 49 9.55 5.75 -8.87
CA LEU A 49 10.97 5.98 -8.65
C LEU A 49 11.69 4.69 -8.26
N VAL A 50 11.27 4.03 -7.17
CA VAL A 50 11.98 2.85 -6.66
C VAL A 50 11.86 1.69 -7.64
N LEU A 51 10.64 1.31 -8.02
CA LEU A 51 10.40 0.24 -8.98
C LEU A 51 10.89 0.60 -10.39
N GLY A 52 10.67 1.82 -10.86
CA GLY A 52 11.12 2.24 -12.20
C GLY A 52 12.65 2.29 -12.35
N ILE A 53 13.37 2.83 -11.37
CA ILE A 53 14.85 2.81 -11.37
C ILE A 53 15.33 1.36 -11.24
N SER A 54 14.75 0.57 -10.35
CA SER A 54 15.13 -0.83 -10.16
C SER A 54 14.96 -1.65 -11.43
N ALA A 55 13.84 -1.47 -12.16
CA ALA A 55 13.58 -2.11 -13.46
C ALA A 55 14.54 -1.66 -14.56
N THR A 56 15.03 -0.41 -14.50
CA THR A 56 16.03 0.12 -15.44
C THR A 56 17.42 -0.48 -15.19
N ILE A 57 17.81 -0.67 -13.92
CA ILE A 57 19.10 -1.26 -13.55
C ILE A 57 19.12 -2.76 -13.84
N ARG A 58 18.05 -3.48 -13.48
CA ARG A 58 17.92 -4.92 -13.70
C ARG A 58 16.48 -5.26 -14.05
N PRO A 59 16.21 -5.93 -15.20
CA PRO A 59 14.86 -6.35 -15.55
C PRO A 59 14.24 -7.18 -14.43
N ILE A 60 13.09 -6.72 -13.93
CA ILE A 60 12.33 -7.41 -12.88
C ILE A 60 11.34 -8.35 -13.58
N PRO A 61 11.49 -9.68 -13.44
CA PRO A 61 10.54 -10.61 -14.04
C PRO A 61 9.18 -10.47 -13.36
N VAL A 62 8.14 -10.26 -14.15
CA VAL A 62 6.76 -10.21 -13.64
C VAL A 62 6.30 -11.63 -13.39
N THR A 63 6.32 -12.06 -12.13
CA THR A 63 5.99 -13.43 -11.74
C THR A 63 4.49 -13.66 -11.54
N ALA A 64 3.73 -12.62 -11.20
CA ALA A 64 2.29 -12.70 -10.98
C ALA A 64 1.63 -11.39 -11.44
N LEU A 65 0.88 -11.44 -12.55
CA LEU A 65 0.08 -10.30 -13.00
C LEU A 65 -1.04 -9.97 -11.99
N THR A 66 -1.49 -10.97 -11.23
CA THR A 66 -2.47 -10.81 -10.16
C THR A 66 -2.03 -9.76 -9.13
N ASP A 67 -0.78 -9.79 -8.69
CA ASP A 67 -0.25 -8.84 -7.71
C ASP A 67 -0.27 -7.40 -8.24
N VAL A 68 0.03 -7.24 -9.53
CA VAL A 68 -0.01 -5.95 -10.22
C VAL A 68 -1.45 -5.43 -10.29
N TYR A 69 -2.41 -6.28 -10.67
CA TYR A 69 -3.82 -5.90 -10.73
C TYR A 69 -4.40 -5.58 -9.36
N VAL A 70 -4.06 -6.35 -8.32
CA VAL A 70 -4.48 -6.07 -6.94
C VAL A 70 -3.90 -4.74 -6.47
N HIS A 71 -2.63 -4.46 -6.75
CA HIS A 71 -2.01 -3.18 -6.39
C HIS A 71 -2.69 -2.00 -7.09
N LEU A 72 -2.95 -2.11 -8.41
CA LEU A 72 -3.66 -1.09 -9.18
C LEU A 72 -5.10 -0.89 -8.68
N LEU A 73 -5.81 -1.97 -8.39
CA LEU A 73 -7.17 -1.92 -7.85
C LEU A 73 -7.18 -1.24 -6.47
N ALA A 74 -6.25 -1.61 -5.58
CA ALA A 74 -6.13 -1.00 -4.26
C ALA A 74 -5.82 0.50 -4.35
N ALA A 75 -4.91 0.90 -5.24
CA ALA A 75 -4.57 2.31 -5.46
C ALA A 75 -5.77 3.10 -6.03
N ALA A 76 -6.49 2.53 -7.00
CA ALA A 76 -7.69 3.14 -7.56
C ALA A 76 -8.82 3.27 -6.54
N LEU A 77 -9.03 2.23 -5.72
CA LEU A 77 -10.05 2.23 -4.69
C LEU A 77 -9.74 3.25 -3.60
N LEU A 78 -8.48 3.33 -3.15
CA LEU A 78 -8.01 4.37 -2.22
C LEU A 78 -8.24 5.77 -2.81
N PHE A 79 -7.90 5.98 -4.08
CA PHE A 79 -8.11 7.25 -4.76
C PHE A 79 -9.60 7.63 -4.79
N VAL A 80 -10.47 6.71 -5.21
CA VAL A 80 -11.92 6.96 -5.24
C VAL A 80 -12.46 7.29 -3.84
N LEU A 81 -12.07 6.54 -2.81
CA LEU A 81 -12.54 6.78 -1.44
C LEU A 81 -12.10 8.16 -0.92
N ILE A 82 -10.86 8.58 -1.19
CA ILE A 82 -10.36 9.90 -0.79
C ILE A 82 -11.15 11.03 -1.47
N PHE A 83 -11.53 10.88 -2.75
CA PHE A 83 -12.16 11.95 -3.54
C PHE A 83 -13.69 11.89 -3.61
N ARG A 84 -14.33 10.86 -3.05
CA ARG A 84 -15.79 10.68 -3.08
C ARG A 84 -16.55 11.68 -2.20
N GLY A 85 -15.93 12.19 -1.14
CA GLY A 85 -16.56 13.10 -0.18
C GLY A 85 -15.96 14.51 -0.22
N ALA A 86 -16.79 15.53 0.05
CA ALA A 86 -16.37 16.93 0.16
C ALA A 86 -15.27 17.21 1.21
N GLY A 87 -14.94 16.22 2.06
CA GLY A 87 -14.01 16.35 3.18
C GLY A 87 -12.62 15.74 3.00
N ARG A 88 -12.28 15.12 1.84
CA ARG A 88 -11.00 14.39 1.64
C ARG A 88 -10.65 13.50 2.85
N GLN A 89 -11.60 12.70 3.31
CA GLN A 89 -11.47 11.93 4.54
C GLN A 89 -11.93 10.50 4.29
N ILE A 90 -11.20 9.55 4.87
CA ILE A 90 -11.58 8.14 4.93
C ILE A 90 -12.32 7.94 6.26
N ASP A 91 -13.55 7.46 6.19
CA ASP A 91 -14.33 7.18 7.39
C ASP A 91 -13.93 5.83 8.04
N ARG A 92 -14.49 5.53 9.23
CA ARG A 92 -14.20 4.27 9.94
C ARG A 92 -14.66 3.02 9.18
N VAL A 93 -15.73 3.13 8.39
CA VAL A 93 -16.31 2.01 7.63
C VAL A 93 -15.44 1.72 6.41
N GLU A 94 -15.05 2.76 5.67
CA GLU A 94 -14.13 2.70 4.54
C GLU A 94 -12.76 2.19 4.96
N GLY A 95 -12.24 2.68 6.10
CA GLY A 95 -11.00 2.17 6.68
C GLY A 95 -11.10 0.70 7.10
N GLY A 96 -12.22 0.31 7.72
CA GLY A 96 -12.48 -1.10 8.08
C GLY A 96 -12.58 -2.01 6.85
N PHE A 97 -13.22 -1.54 5.79
CA PHE A 97 -13.32 -2.25 4.51
C PHE A 97 -11.95 -2.43 3.85
N LEU A 98 -11.12 -1.39 3.83
CA LEU A 98 -9.74 -1.47 3.32
C LEU A 98 -8.89 -2.47 4.11
N LEU A 99 -9.00 -2.46 5.45
CA LEU A 99 -8.30 -3.43 6.31
C LEU A 99 -8.77 -4.86 6.07
N PHE A 100 -10.07 -5.06 5.85
CA PHE A 100 -10.63 -6.37 5.52
C PHE A 100 -10.06 -6.90 4.19
N LEU A 101 -10.03 -6.07 3.14
CA LEU A 101 -9.43 -6.44 1.85
C LEU A 101 -7.94 -6.77 1.98
N TYR A 102 -7.20 -5.98 2.75
CA TYR A 102 -5.79 -6.24 3.04
C TYR A 102 -5.59 -7.58 3.75
N GLY A 103 -6.40 -7.89 4.77
CA GLY A 103 -6.36 -9.17 5.48
C GLY A 103 -6.69 -10.36 4.58
N LEU A 104 -7.69 -10.21 3.70
CA LEU A 104 -8.07 -11.22 2.72
C LEU A 104 -6.92 -11.51 1.74
N TYR A 105 -6.28 -10.46 1.20
CA TYR A 105 -5.13 -10.59 0.29
C TYR A 105 -3.91 -11.22 0.98
N MET A 106 -3.58 -10.80 2.20
CA MET A 106 -2.49 -11.40 2.97
C MET A 106 -2.74 -12.89 3.22
N THR A 107 -3.99 -13.26 3.51
CA THR A 107 -4.36 -14.67 3.74
C THR A 107 -4.26 -15.48 2.45
N SER A 108 -4.75 -14.97 1.31
CA SER A 108 -4.60 -15.66 0.02
C SER A 108 -3.14 -15.84 -0.38
N LEU A 109 -2.30 -14.84 -0.13
CA LEU A 109 -0.87 -14.89 -0.43
C LEU A 109 -0.14 -15.89 0.47
N LEU A 110 -0.45 -15.92 1.77
CA LEU A 110 0.15 -16.87 2.72
C LEU A 110 -0.26 -18.32 2.47
N LEU A 111 -1.50 -18.54 2.02
CA LEU A 111 -2.00 -19.87 1.65
C LEU A 111 -1.54 -20.32 0.26
N GLY A 112 -0.84 -19.47 -0.49
CA GLY A 112 -0.35 -19.79 -1.84
C GLY A 112 -1.48 -19.95 -2.87
N ILE A 113 -2.61 -19.27 -2.66
CA ILE A 113 -3.79 -19.33 -3.56
C ILE A 113 -3.63 -18.32 -4.73
N GLY A 114 -2.46 -17.70 -4.89
CA GLY A 114 -2.14 -16.71 -5.94
C GLY A 114 -0.90 -17.07 -6.73
#